data_AF-A0A8T2SC45-F1
#
_entry.id   AF-A0A8T2SC45-F1
#
_cell.length_a   1.000
_cell.length_b   1.000
_cell.length_c   1.000
_cell.angle_alpha   90.00
_cell.angle_beta   90.00
_cell.angle_gamma   90.00
#
_symmetry.space_group_name_H-M   'P 1'
#
loop_
_entity.id
_entity.type
_entity.pdbx_description
1 polymer ?
#
loop_
_entity_poly.entity_id
_entity_poly.type
_entity_poly.pdbx_seq_one_letter_code
_entity_poly.pdbx_strand_id
1 'polypeptide(L)' 'MFRVIRSGKRKTKQWKRMVTKATFVDPGFRRKPPKYERFIRPSRLRFTKAHVTHPEL' A
#
# COMPACT_ATOMS: atom_id res chain seq x y z
N MET A 1 0.71 -8.16 7.81
CA MET A 1 0.72 -6.77 7.30
C MET A 1 1.19 -6.68 5.85
N PHE A 2 2.21 -7.45 5.44
CA PHE A 2 2.72 -7.46 4.07
C PHE A 2 2.50 -8.81 3.38
N ARG A 3 1.92 -8.79 2.19
CA ARG A 3 1.79 -9.95 1.30
C ARG A 3 2.94 -9.98 0.30
N VAL A 4 3.54 -11.14 0.07
CA VAL A 4 4.59 -11.30 -0.94
C VAL A 4 3.97 -11.24 -2.35
N ILE A 5 4.57 -10.44 -3.24
CA ILE A 5 4.23 -10.46 -4.67
C ILE A 5 5.41 -11.03 -5.44
N ARG A 6 5.13 -12.13 -6.16
CA ARG A 6 6.09 -12.81 -7.02
C ARG A 6 6.05 -12.20 -8.42
N SER A 7 7.21 -12.08 -9.07
CA SER A 7 7.37 -11.41 -10.38
C SER A 7 8.24 -12.23 -11.35
N GLY A 8 8.08 -11.94 -12.65
CA GLY A 8 8.71 -12.67 -13.76
C GLY A 8 7.85 -13.84 -14.28
N LYS A 9 8.15 -14.33 -15.50
CA LYS A 9 7.39 -15.42 -16.18
C LYS A 9 7.23 -16.66 -15.29
N ARG A 10 8.32 -17.10 -14.64
CA ARG A 10 8.34 -18.24 -13.72
C ARG A 10 8.02 -17.89 -12.26
N LYS A 11 7.69 -16.62 -11.95
CA LYS A 11 7.35 -16.12 -10.60
C LYS A 11 8.39 -16.44 -9.51
N THR A 12 9.68 -16.52 -9.84
CA THR A 12 10.74 -16.84 -8.86
C THR A 12 11.16 -15.64 -8.02
N LYS A 13 11.00 -14.41 -8.53
CA LYS A 13 11.46 -13.19 -7.86
C LYS A 13 10.43 -12.68 -6.85
N GLN A 14 10.79 -12.61 -5.57
CA GLN A 14 9.86 -12.32 -4.46
C GLN A 14 10.23 -11.06 -3.67
N TRP A 15 10.79 -10.04 -4.32
CA TRP A 15 11.28 -8.84 -3.62
C TRP A 15 10.16 -7.83 -3.29
N LYS A 16 9.03 -7.88 -4.02
CA LYS A 16 7.89 -6.97 -3.83
C LYS A 16 7.00 -7.38 -2.65
N ARG A 17 6.48 -6.40 -1.94
CA ARG A 17 5.58 -6.54 -0.79
C ARG A 17 4.35 -5.66 -1.01
N MET A 18 3.16 -6.21 -0.84
CA MET A 18 1.91 -5.45 -0.85
C MET A 18 1.43 -5.23 0.57
N VAL A 19 1.07 -3.99 0.91
CA VAL A 19 0.43 -3.68 2.19
C VAL A 19 -1.01 -4.18 2.15
N THR A 20 -1.40 -4.97 3.15
CA THR A 20 -2.75 -5.55 3.24
C THR A 20 -3.68 -4.80 4.18
N LYS A 21 -3.15 -3.88 4.99
CA LYS A 21 -3.92 -3.06 5.93
C LYS A 21 -4.22 -1.67 5.34
N ALA A 22 -5.14 -0.96 5.99
CA ALA A 22 -5.44 0.44 5.68
C ALA A 22 -4.18 1.30 5.76
N THR A 23 -4.06 2.27 4.84
CA THR A 23 -2.94 3.20 4.76
C THR A 23 -3.45 4.62 4.53
N PHE A 24 -2.72 5.59 5.06
CA PHE A 24 -2.87 7.00 4.71
C PHE A 24 -1.66 7.41 3.88
N VAL A 25 -1.90 8.20 2.83
CA VAL A 25 -0.85 8.76 1.98
C VAL A 25 -1.17 10.22 1.70
N ASP A 26 -0.15 11.01 1.40
CA ASP A 26 -0.33 12.43 1.10
C ASP A 26 -1.16 12.63 -0.18
N PRO A 27 -1.91 13.76 -0.30
CA PRO A 27 -2.68 14.08 -1.49
C PRO A 27 -1.84 14.13 -2.78
N GLY A 28 -0.57 14.53 -2.67
CA GLY A 28 0.39 14.57 -3.78
C GLY A 28 1.12 13.24 -4.05
N PHE A 29 0.68 12.12 -3.48
CA PHE A 29 1.42 10.87 -3.56
C PHE A 29 1.51 10.32 -4.99
N ARG A 30 2.70 10.43 -5.59
CA ARG A 30 3.04 9.80 -6.86
C ARG A 30 3.73 8.45 -6.64
N ARG A 31 3.28 7.41 -7.35
CA ARG A 31 3.95 6.10 -7.30
C ARG A 31 5.33 6.18 -7.95
N LYS A 32 6.30 5.50 -7.34
CA LYS A 32 7.59 5.23 -7.98
C LYS A 32 7.38 4.28 -9.16
N PRO A 33 8.23 4.31 -10.19
CA PRO A 33 8.16 3.34 -11.28
C PRO A 33 8.16 1.89 -10.76
N PRO A 34 7.49 0.93 -11.43
CA PRO A 34 7.28 -0.43 -10.92
C PRO A 34 8.57 -1.21 -10.62
N LYS A 35 9.70 -0.80 -11.22
CA LYS A 35 11.01 -1.41 -11.00
C LYS A 35 11.63 -1.00 -9.65
N TYR A 36 11.29 0.18 -9.12
CA TYR A 36 11.83 0.71 -7.87
C TYR A 36 10.84 0.63 -6.71
N GLU A 37 9.57 0.35 -7.00
CA GLU A 37 8.53 0.18 -5.97
C GLU A 37 8.60 -1.23 -5.33
N ARG A 38 9.18 -1.30 -4.13
CA ARG A 38 9.21 -2.52 -3.31
C ARG A 38 7.92 -2.70 -2.49
N PHE A 39 7.42 -1.63 -1.88
CA PHE A 39 6.23 -1.64 -1.04
C PHE A 39 5.04 -1.01 -1.77
N ILE A 40 4.10 -1.87 -2.18
CA ILE A 40 2.91 -1.49 -2.93
C ILE A 40 1.79 -1.20 -1.94
N ARG A 41 1.28 0.03 -1.98
CA ARG A 41 0.08 0.47 -1.25
C ARG A 41 -1.10 0.52 -2.22
N PRO A 42 -2.02 -0.46 -2.24
CA PRO A 42 -3.13 -0.47 -3.20
C PRO A 42 -4.07 0.73 -3.01
N SER A 43 -4.55 1.35 -4.08
CA SER A 43 -5.40 2.55 -3.99
C SER A 43 -6.68 2.32 -3.19
N ARG A 44 -7.29 1.13 -3.27
CA ARG A 44 -8.49 0.77 -2.49
C ARG A 44 -8.27 0.80 -0.97
N LEU A 45 -7.03 0.65 -0.51
CA LEU A 45 -6.68 0.67 0.91
C LEU A 45 -6.10 2.02 1.36
N ARG A 46 -6.17 3.05 0.49
CA ARG A 46 -5.74 4.40 0.82
C ARG A 46 -6.94 5.22 1.23
N PHE A 47 -6.93 5.67 2.48
CA PHE A 47 -7.96 6.54 3.04
C PHE A 47 -7.41 7.95 3.18
N THR A 48 -8.29 8.94 3.10
CA THR A 48 -7.97 10.37 3.29
C THR A 48 -8.62 10.94 4.54
N LYS A 49 -9.70 10.32 5.01
CA LYS A 49 -10.46 10.73 6.20
C LYS A 49 -10.55 9.56 7.16
N ALA A 50 -10.50 9.86 8.44
CA ALA A 50 -10.84 8.95 9.52
C ALA A 50 -12.15 9.42 10.16
N HIS A 51 -12.97 8.47 10.60
CA HIS A 51 -14.12 8.78 11.44
C HIS A 51 -13.61 8.94 12.87
N VAL A 52 -13.67 10.16 13.39
CA VAL A 52 -13.22 10.50 14.74
C VAL A 52 -14.46 10.81 15.57
N THR A 53 -14.50 10.31 16.80
CA THR A 53 -15.60 10.57 17.76
C THR A 53 -15.03 11.28 18.96
N HIS A 54 -15.80 12.23 19.50
CA HIS A 54 -15.49 12.87 20.77
C HIS A 54 -15.93 11.91 21.89
N PRO A 55 -15.08 11.59 22.89
CA PRO A 55 -15.46 10.63 23.93
C PRO A 55 -16.60 11.11 24.84
N GLU A 56 -16.78 12.42 24.97
CA GLU A 56 -17.72 13.03 25.93
C GLU A 56 -18.92 13.76 25.28
N LEU A 57 -18.97 13.84 23.94
CA LEU A 57 -20.04 14.49 23.17
C LEU A 57 -20.61 13.52 22.14
#